data_AF-F7SW70-F1
#
_entry.id   AF-F7SW70-F1
#
_cell.length_a   1.000
_cell.length_b   1.000
_cell.length_c   1.000
_cell.angle_alpha   90.00
_cell.angle_beta   90.00
_cell.angle_gamma   90.00
#
_symmetry.space_group_name_H-M   'P 1'
#
loop_
_entity.id
_entity.type
_entity.pdbx_description
1 polymer ?
#
loop_
_entity_poly.entity_id
_entity_poly.type
_entity_poly.pdbx_seq_one_letter_code
_entity_poly.pdbx_strand_id
1 'polypeptide(L)'
;MQDLIRRHAEPLAQLLRQHLATAPADGGAGFDAAAAHWRERGSGPFSSWLYGIALGLLREADAAPASWPAGAGFLDRFTQAMPPEVAKPLLALARSELDAAECTLYLCKPGPAAERLAGLAG
;
A
#
# COMPACT_ATOMS: atom_id res chain seq x y z
N MET A 1 13.58 11.31 -9.23
CA MET A 1 12.57 10.97 -8.21
C MET A 1 11.70 9.81 -8.72
N GLN A 2 12.31 8.67 -9.08
CA GLN A 2 11.66 7.68 -9.96
C GLN A 2 11.72 6.23 -9.47
N ASP A 3 12.24 5.93 -8.27
CA ASP A 3 12.32 4.53 -7.82
C ASP A 3 12.16 4.30 -6.31
N LEU A 4 11.63 5.25 -5.52
CA LEU A 4 11.36 4.97 -4.10
C LEU A 4 10.39 3.79 -3.95
N ILE A 5 9.35 3.76 -4.76
CA ILE A 5 8.35 2.70 -4.82
C ILE A 5 8.95 1.34 -5.18
N ARG A 6 9.79 1.29 -6.21
CA ARG A 6 10.43 0.03 -6.63
C ARG A 6 11.52 -0.39 -5.64
N ARG A 7 12.24 0.55 -5.04
CA ARG A 7 13.25 0.30 -4.00
C ARG A 7 12.64 -0.33 -2.75
N HIS A 8 11.38 -0.03 -2.44
CA HIS A 8 10.68 -0.56 -1.28
C HIS A 8 9.62 -1.63 -1.62
N ALA A 9 9.56 -2.07 -2.88
CA ALA A 9 8.61 -3.10 -3.32
C ALA A 9 8.84 -4.45 -2.63
N GLU A 10 10.09 -4.94 -2.54
CA GLU A 10 10.36 -6.23 -1.90
C GLU A 10 10.14 -6.20 -0.38
N PRO A 11 10.60 -5.17 0.38
CA PRO A 11 10.21 -5.00 1.77
C PRO A 11 8.69 -4.96 1.99
N LEU A 12 7.97 -4.26 1.12
CA LEU A 12 6.50 -4.19 1.20
C LEU A 12 5.85 -5.54 0.90
N ALA A 13 6.34 -6.27 -0.09
CA ALA A 13 5.85 -7.62 -0.41
C ALA A 13 6.03 -8.58 0.76
N GLN A 14 7.19 -8.52 1.44
CA GLN A 14 7.46 -9.35 2.61
C GLN A 14 6.50 -9.02 3.77
N LEU A 15 6.27 -7.72 4.04
CA LEU A 15 5.32 -7.29 5.06
C LEU A 15 3.89 -7.78 4.74
N LEU A 16 3.44 -7.60 3.51
CA LEU A 16 2.10 -8.01 3.07
C LEU A 16 1.92 -9.52 3.15
N ARG A 17 2.92 -10.30 2.71
CA ARG A 17 2.91 -11.77 2.83
C ARG A 17 2.79 -12.20 4.29
N GLN A 18 3.60 -11.62 5.19
CA GLN A 18 3.56 -11.93 6.62
C GLN A 18 2.20 -11.59 7.23
N HIS A 19 1.64 -10.43 6.88
CA HIS A 19 0.35 -10.02 7.39
C HIS A 19 -0.78 -10.94 6.90
N LEU A 20 -0.83 -11.24 5.60
CA LEU A 20 -1.86 -12.10 5.00
C LEU A 20 -1.72 -13.57 5.39
N ALA A 21 -0.52 -14.00 5.82
CA ALA A 21 -0.32 -15.33 6.40
C ALA A 21 -0.92 -15.48 7.80
N THR A 22 -1.28 -14.40 8.50
CA THR A 22 -1.88 -14.48 9.85
C THR A 22 -3.36 -14.84 9.83
N ALA A 23 -4.08 -14.51 8.77
CA ALA A 23 -5.43 -14.96 8.45
C ALA A 23 -5.84 -14.39 7.07
N PRO A 24 -6.54 -15.14 6.20
CA PRO A 24 -7.03 -16.51 6.34
C PRO A 24 -5.94 -17.59 6.14
N ALA A 25 -6.27 -18.87 6.39
CA ALA A 25 -5.35 -20.02 6.42
C ALA A 25 -4.46 -20.19 5.16
N ASP A 26 -4.90 -19.68 4.01
CA ASP A 26 -4.17 -19.72 2.74
C ASP A 26 -3.71 -18.33 2.24
N GLY A 27 -3.87 -17.28 3.04
CA GLY A 27 -3.66 -15.90 2.61
C GLY A 27 -2.22 -15.63 2.13
N GLY A 28 -1.22 -16.25 2.76
CA GLY A 28 0.18 -16.18 2.34
C GLY A 28 0.45 -16.88 0.99
N ALA A 29 -0.14 -18.07 0.77
CA ALA A 29 0.02 -18.81 -0.47
C ALA A 29 -0.72 -18.14 -1.64
N GLY A 30 -1.92 -17.61 -1.38
CA GLY A 30 -2.68 -16.82 -2.36
C GLY A 30 -1.94 -15.54 -2.75
N PHE A 31 -1.30 -14.87 -1.78
CA PHE A 31 -0.44 -13.72 -2.04
C PHE A 31 0.75 -14.10 -2.93
N ASP A 32 1.45 -15.19 -2.63
CA ASP A 32 2.62 -15.63 -3.40
C ASP A 32 2.25 -15.94 -4.87
N ALA A 33 1.12 -16.62 -5.09
CA ALA A 33 0.61 -16.89 -6.43
C ALA A 33 0.26 -15.61 -7.21
N ALA A 34 -0.43 -14.66 -6.56
CA ALA A 34 -0.73 -13.36 -7.17
C ALA A 34 0.54 -12.54 -7.43
N ALA A 35 1.50 -12.57 -6.50
CA ALA A 35 2.77 -11.87 -6.63
C ALA A 35 3.58 -12.39 -7.82
N ALA A 36 3.59 -13.70 -8.06
CA ALA A 36 4.23 -14.30 -9.24
C ALA A 36 3.65 -13.73 -10.54
N HIS A 37 2.31 -13.74 -10.68
CA HIS A 37 1.60 -13.20 -11.84
C HIS A 37 1.93 -11.72 -12.11
N TRP A 38 2.02 -10.89 -11.06
CA TRP A 38 2.35 -9.48 -11.22
C TRP A 38 3.83 -9.22 -11.48
N ARG A 39 4.73 -10.07 -10.96
CA ARG A 39 6.18 -10.00 -11.27
C ARG A 39 6.44 -10.29 -12.75
N GLU A 40 5.73 -11.24 -13.35
CA GLU A 40 5.82 -11.54 -14.79
C GLU A 40 5.44 -10.34 -15.67
N ARG A 41 4.56 -9.47 -15.17
CA ARG A 41 4.14 -8.22 -15.85
C ARG A 41 5.15 -7.07 -15.71
N GLY A 42 6.18 -7.24 -14.89
CA GLY A 42 7.28 -6.29 -14.71
C GLY A 42 7.22 -5.50 -13.40
N SER A 43 8.35 -4.85 -13.09
CA SER A 43 8.57 -4.21 -11.78
C SER A 43 7.64 -3.01 -11.48
N GLY A 44 7.19 -2.28 -12.50
CA GLY A 44 6.22 -1.19 -12.34
C GLY A 44 4.84 -1.72 -11.92
N PRO A 45 4.19 -2.56 -12.74
CA PRO A 45 2.92 -3.20 -12.40
C PRO A 45 2.93 -3.94 -11.06
N PHE A 46 4.02 -4.67 -10.77
CA PHE A 46 4.20 -5.35 -9.49
C PHE A 46 4.18 -4.37 -8.31
N SER A 47 4.94 -3.28 -8.40
CA SER A 47 4.98 -2.29 -7.31
C SER A 47 3.61 -1.62 -7.14
N SER A 48 2.97 -1.18 -8.22
CA SER A 48 1.64 -0.57 -8.14
C SER A 48 0.60 -1.50 -7.49
N TRP A 49 0.64 -2.79 -7.81
CA TRP A 49 -0.23 -3.79 -7.19
C TRP A 49 0.02 -3.91 -5.68
N LEU A 50 1.28 -3.99 -5.24
CA LEU A 50 1.62 -4.05 -3.80
C LEU A 50 1.11 -2.83 -3.04
N TYR A 51 1.30 -1.63 -3.60
CA TYR A 51 0.83 -0.40 -2.97
C TYR A 51 -0.70 -0.29 -2.94
N GLY A 52 -1.39 -0.84 -3.95
CA GLY A 52 -2.85 -0.96 -3.93
C GLY A 52 -3.37 -1.84 -2.78
N ILE A 53 -2.74 -3.00 -2.54
CA ILE A 53 -3.08 -3.87 -1.42
C ILE A 53 -2.80 -3.15 -0.09
N ALA A 54 -1.61 -2.56 0.06
CA ALA A 54 -1.23 -1.85 1.27
C ALA A 54 -2.21 -0.72 1.59
N LEU A 55 -2.64 0.05 0.59
CA LEU A 55 -3.63 1.12 0.77
C LEU A 55 -4.99 0.59 1.24
N GLY A 56 -5.47 -0.52 0.66
CA GLY A 56 -6.71 -1.16 1.08
C GLY A 56 -6.66 -1.58 2.56
N LEU A 57 -5.58 -2.25 2.97
CA LEU A 57 -5.36 -2.65 4.35
C LEU A 57 -5.23 -1.45 5.31
N LEU A 58 -4.59 -0.36 4.88
CA LEU A 58 -4.51 0.87 5.68
C LEU A 58 -5.88 1.52 5.85
N ARG A 59 -6.72 1.52 4.80
CA ARG A 59 -8.11 1.99 4.88
C ARG A 59 -8.94 1.15 5.82
N GLU A 60 -8.82 -0.17 5.73
CA GLU A 60 -9.50 -1.07 6.66
C GLU A 60 -9.03 -0.85 8.10
N ALA A 61 -7.72 -0.65 8.32
CA ALA A 61 -7.18 -0.37 9.65
C ALA A 61 -7.64 1.00 10.22
N ASP A 62 -7.87 2.00 9.38
CA ASP A 62 -8.36 3.33 9.79
C ASP A 62 -9.89 3.34 9.97
N ALA A 63 -10.63 2.55 9.18
CA ALA A 63 -12.09 2.46 9.22
C ALA A 63 -12.63 1.42 10.24
N ALA A 64 -11.83 0.42 10.62
CA ALA A 64 -12.29 -0.64 11.51
C ALA A 64 -12.44 -0.12 12.96
N PRO A 65 -13.56 -0.39 13.64
CA PRO A 65 -13.56 -0.36 15.10
C PRO A 65 -12.52 -1.37 15.61
N ALA A 66 -11.86 -1.06 16.74
CA ALA A 66 -10.70 -1.78 17.30
C ALA A 66 -10.84 -3.31 17.48
N SER A 67 -12.01 -3.89 17.20
CA SER A 67 -12.35 -5.31 17.30
C SER A 67 -12.24 -6.11 15.99
N TRP A 68 -11.88 -5.52 14.84
CA TRP A 68 -11.73 -6.29 13.59
C TRP A 68 -10.29 -6.82 13.43
N PRO A 69 -10.07 -8.15 13.35
CA PRO A 69 -8.73 -8.74 13.40
C PRO A 69 -7.88 -8.50 12.14
N ALA A 70 -8.49 -8.18 11.00
CA ALA A 70 -7.75 -8.02 9.73
C ALA A 70 -6.88 -6.75 9.69
N GLY A 71 -7.32 -5.63 10.27
CA GLY A 71 -6.53 -4.38 10.31
C GLY A 71 -5.60 -4.25 11.53
N ALA A 72 -5.80 -5.09 12.55
CA ALA A 72 -5.14 -4.96 13.85
C ALA A 72 -3.61 -5.07 13.75
N GLY A 73 -2.92 -3.97 14.07
CA GLY A 73 -1.46 -3.87 14.05
C GLY A 73 -0.83 -3.81 12.65
N PHE A 74 -1.62 -3.76 11.56
CA PHE A 74 -1.04 -3.55 10.23
C PHE A 74 -0.44 -2.15 10.10
N LEU A 75 -1.14 -1.13 10.61
CA LEU A 75 -0.67 0.26 10.65
C LEU A 75 0.70 0.37 11.36
N ASP A 76 0.85 -0.23 12.54
CA ASP A 76 2.10 -0.20 13.30
C ASP A 76 3.23 -0.93 12.57
N ARG A 77 2.97 -2.15 12.07
CA ARG A 77 3.97 -2.91 11.30
C ARG A 77 4.37 -2.18 10.01
N PHE A 78 3.42 -1.53 9.35
CA PHE A 78 3.68 -0.77 8.13
C PHE A 78 4.57 0.45 8.38
N THR A 79 4.28 1.23 9.43
CA THR A 79 5.10 2.40 9.80
C THR A 79 6.48 2.02 10.33
N GLN A 80 6.65 0.82 10.91
CA GLN A 80 7.95 0.28 11.30
C GLN A 80 8.77 -0.24 10.11
N ALA A 81 8.11 -0.85 9.11
CA ALA A 81 8.77 -1.48 7.97
C ALA A 81 9.11 -0.50 6.84
N MET A 82 8.32 0.57 6.69
CA MET A 82 8.45 1.51 5.57
C MET A 82 9.06 2.83 6.02
N PRO A 83 9.95 3.43 5.21
CA PRO A 83 10.52 4.73 5.54
C PRO A 83 9.45 5.83 5.52
N PRO A 84 9.59 6.90 6.32
CA PRO A 84 8.61 7.97 6.43
C PRO A 84 8.21 8.60 5.10
N GLU A 85 9.13 8.67 4.14
CA GLU A 85 8.94 9.20 2.79
C GLU A 85 7.96 8.37 1.95
N VAL A 86 7.76 7.10 2.31
CA VAL A 86 6.77 6.22 1.68
C VAL A 86 5.54 6.09 2.57
N ALA A 87 5.73 5.93 3.88
CA ALA A 87 4.63 5.70 4.81
C ALA A 87 3.69 6.91 4.92
N LYS A 88 4.21 8.13 5.08
CA LYS A 88 3.37 9.33 5.26
C LYS A 88 2.42 9.60 4.08
N PRO A 89 2.88 9.58 2.81
CA PRO A 89 2.01 9.61 1.64
C PRO A 89 0.87 8.60 1.68
N LEU A 90 1.16 7.34 1.97
CA LEU A 90 0.18 6.26 1.93
C LEU A 90 -0.84 6.38 3.06
N LEU A 91 -0.43 6.83 4.24
CA LEU A 91 -1.33 7.10 5.34
C LEU A 91 -2.25 8.29 5.06
N ALA A 92 -1.72 9.35 4.44
CA ALA A 92 -2.54 10.48 4.02
C ALA A 92 -3.58 10.05 2.96
N LEU A 93 -3.17 9.21 2.00
CA LEU A 93 -4.06 8.64 0.98
C LEU A 93 -5.08 7.64 1.55
N ALA A 94 -4.71 6.88 2.57
CA ALA A 94 -5.64 5.96 3.23
C ALA A 94 -6.80 6.72 3.88
N ARG A 95 -6.53 7.94 4.37
CA ARG A 95 -7.51 8.83 5.00
C ARG A 95 -8.24 9.74 4.03
N SER A 96 -7.84 9.78 2.77
CA SER A 96 -8.51 10.59 1.75
C SER A 96 -9.57 9.78 1.01
N GLU A 97 -10.56 10.48 0.44
CA GLU A 97 -11.58 9.88 -0.43
C GLU A 97 -11.05 9.52 -1.83
N LEU A 98 -9.75 9.69 -2.09
CA LEU A 98 -9.16 9.44 -3.41
C LEU A 98 -9.25 7.97 -3.80
N ASP A 99 -9.43 7.69 -5.08
CA ASP A 99 -9.48 6.30 -5.56
C ASP A 99 -8.06 5.69 -5.74
N ALA A 100 -8.01 4.38 -6.01
CA ALA A 100 -6.75 3.65 -6.19
C ALA A 100 -5.94 4.10 -7.42
N ALA A 101 -6.59 4.65 -8.45
CA ALA A 101 -5.93 5.15 -9.65
C ALA A 101 -5.24 6.50 -9.37
N GLU A 102 -5.90 7.37 -8.61
CA GLU A 102 -5.35 8.64 -8.12
C GLU A 102 -4.17 8.42 -7.15
N CYS A 103 -4.23 7.36 -6.34
CA CYS A 103 -3.13 6.95 -5.47
C CYS A 103 -1.89 6.50 -6.25
N THR A 104 -2.08 5.76 -7.35
CA THR A 104 -0.97 5.33 -8.22
C THR A 104 -0.27 6.53 -8.86
N LEU A 105 -1.02 7.57 -9.22
CA LEU A 105 -0.47 8.84 -9.70
C LEU A 105 0.31 9.59 -8.61
N TYR A 106 -0.23 9.63 -7.38
CA TYR A 106 0.45 10.28 -6.24
C TYR A 106 1.77 9.60 -5.89
N LEU A 107 1.78 8.28 -5.91
CA LEU A 107 2.96 7.49 -5.62
C LEU A 107 4.00 7.63 -6.75
N CYS A 108 3.60 7.52 -8.02
CA CYS A 108 4.53 7.58 -9.15
C CYS A 108 5.01 9.01 -9.49
N LYS A 109 4.24 10.05 -9.16
CA LYS A 109 4.52 11.47 -9.45
C LYS A 109 4.04 12.37 -8.29
N PRO A 110 4.74 12.39 -7.16
CA PRO A 110 4.27 13.05 -5.94
C PRO A 110 4.08 14.56 -6.07
N GLY A 111 4.91 15.26 -6.86
CA GLY A 111 4.77 16.70 -7.09
C GLY A 111 3.45 17.10 -7.76
N PRO A 112 3.17 16.61 -9.00
CA PRO A 112 1.92 16.91 -9.71
C PRO A 112 0.65 16.44 -8.99
N ALA A 113 0.74 15.38 -8.19
CA ALA A 113 -0.42 14.86 -7.46
C ALA A 113 -0.71 15.65 -6.17
N ALA A 114 0.33 16.16 -5.48
CA ALA A 114 0.16 17.07 -4.35
C ALA A 114 -0.49 18.39 -4.79
N GLU A 115 -0.12 18.93 -5.96
CA GLU A 115 -0.76 20.12 -6.55
C GLU A 115 -2.24 19.87 -6.89
N ARG A 116 -2.56 18.70 -7.44
CA ARG A 116 -3.95 18.31 -7.76
C ARG A 116 -4.83 18.18 -6.50
N LEU A 117 -4.27 17.61 -5.43
CA LEU A 117 -4.93 17.50 -4.13
C LEU A 117 -5.16 18.86 -3.46
N ALA A 118 -4.17 19.76 -3.52
CA ALA A 118 -4.31 21.12 -3.03
C ALA A 118 -5.39 21.91 -3.81
N GLY A 119 -5.58 21.61 -5.09
CA GLY A 119 -6.61 22.23 -5.94
C GLY A 119 -8.03 21.67 -5.79
N LEU A 120 -8.20 20.45 -5.27
CA LEU A 120 -9.52 19.83 -5.00
C LEU A 120 -10.07 20.20 -3.61
N ALA A 121 -9.22 20.70 -2.71
CA ALA A 121 -9.58 21.18 -1.38
C ALA A 121 -9.96 22.68 -1.35
N GLY A 122 -10.09 23.31 -2.52
CA GLY A 122 -10.43 24.73 -2.70
C GLY A 122 -11.84 24.94 -3.23
#